data_AF-A0A9X1KVE6-F1
#
_entry.id   AF-A0A9X1KVE6-F1
#
_cell.length_a   1.000
_cell.length_b   1.000
_cell.length_c   1.000
_cell.angle_alpha   90.00
_cell.angle_beta   90.00
_cell.angle_gamma   90.00
#
_symmetry.space_group_name_H-M   'P 1'
#
loop_
_entity.id
_entity.type
_entity.pdbx_description
1 polymer ?
#
loop_
_entity_poly.entity_id
_entity_poly.type
_entity_poly.pdbx_seq_one_letter_code
_entity_poly.pdbx_strand_id
1 'polypeptide(L)'
;MDLLRGLLGMAFLIGLAFALSNNKRAVSWRLVAIGIGIQVTLALFILKGRFMADYFAPLGWPKDAFSFLSSLFVRLLDFTIEGARFIFGDPFSTTTAFFSLL
;
A
#
# COMPACT_ATOMS: atom_id res chain seq x y z
N MET A 1 -1.02 -13.03 18.50
CA MET A 1 0.42 -12.69 18.67
C MET A 1 0.89 -11.62 17.70
N ASP A 2 0.12 -11.31 16.65
CA ASP A 2 0.51 -10.39 15.57
C ASP A 2 0.44 -8.92 15.98
N LEU A 3 -0.54 -8.54 16.81
CA LEU A 3 -0.66 -7.17 17.33
C LEU A 3 0.57 -6.77 18.17
N LEU A 4 1.09 -7.69 18.98
CA LEU A 4 2.26 -7.46 19.82
C LEU A 4 3.53 -7.26 18.98
N ARG A 5 3.69 -8.02 17.90
CA ARG A 5 4.78 -7.82 16.93
C ARG A 5 4.69 -6.46 16.24
N GLY A 6 3.48 -6.04 15.85
CA GLY A 6 3.26 -4.71 15.28
C GLY A 6 3.61 -3.59 16.25
N LEU A 7 3.20 -3.72 17.52
CA LEU A 7 3.52 -2.74 18.57
C LEU A 7 5.03 -2.67 18.86
N LEU A 8 5.69 -3.84 18.95
CA LEU A 8 7.13 -3.93 19.14
C LEU A 8 7.90 -3.29 17.97
N GLY A 9 7.45 -3.52 16.73
CA GLY A 9 8.04 -2.88 15.55
C GLY A 9 7.94 -1.35 15.60
N MET A 10 6.76 -0.80 15.95
CA MET A 10 6.58 0.65 16.11
C MET A 10 7.47 1.22 17.20
N ALA A 11 7.52 0.57 18.38
CA ALA A 11 8.37 1.00 19.48
C ALA A 11 9.87 0.96 19.10
N PHE A 12 10.29 -0.08 18.38
CA PHE A 12 11.66 -0.21 17.89
C PHE A 12 12.03 0.90 16.91
N LEU A 13 11.16 1.20 15.93
CA LEU A 13 11.42 2.27 14.95
C LEU A 13 11.48 3.66 15.58
N ILE A 14 10.57 3.96 16.52
CA ILE A 14 10.58 5.23 17.26
C ILE A 14 11.85 5.31 18.12
N GLY A 15 12.21 4.22 18.81
CA GLY A 15 13.44 4.13 19.59
C GLY A 15 14.69 4.31 18.74
N LEU A 16 14.73 3.71 17.54
CA LEU A 16 15.84 3.84 16.61
C LEU A 16 15.95 5.26 16.05
N ALA A 17 14.84 5.87 15.66
CA ALA A 17 14.80 7.27 15.22
C ALA A 17 15.28 8.24 16.32
N PHE A 18 14.89 7.97 17.57
CA PHE A 18 15.36 8.73 18.73
C PHE A 18 16.85 8.49 19.03
N ALA A 19 17.34 7.25 18.87
CA ALA A 19 18.73 6.89 19.05
C ALA A 19 19.64 7.64 18.05
N LEU A 20 19.23 7.66 16.78
CA LEU A 20 19.92 8.32 15.66
C LEU A 20 19.69 9.84 15.59
N SER A 21 18.79 10.40 16.42
CA SER A 21 18.51 11.83 16.42
C SER A 21 19.70 12.64 16.96
N ASN A 22 20.17 13.59 16.17
CA ASN A 22 21.26 14.51 16.51
C ASN A 22 20.90 15.46 17.66
N ASN A 23 19.62 15.82 17.81
CA ASN A 23 19.14 16.68 18.89
C ASN A 23 17.89 16.08 19.54
N LYS A 24 18.13 15.13 20.46
CA LYS A 24 17.09 14.38 21.19
C LYS A 24 16.08 15.27 21.93
N ARG A 25 16.44 16.51 22.28
CA ARG A 25 15.55 17.49 22.94
C ARG A 25 14.67 18.28 21.97
N ALA A 26 15.08 18.38 20.70
CA ALA A 26 14.30 19.05 19.66
C ALA A 26 13.24 18.13 19.03
N VAL A 27 13.22 16.85 19.40
CA VAL A 27 12.20 15.90 18.94
C VAL A 27 10.84 16.34 19.49
N SER A 28 9.97 16.80 18.59
CA SER A 28 8.62 17.21 18.93
C SER A 28 7.73 15.98 19.07
N TRP A 29 7.49 15.56 20.32
CA TRP A 29 6.60 14.43 20.63
C TRP A 29 5.17 14.63 20.09
N ARG A 30 4.73 15.88 19.92
CA ARG A 30 3.48 16.20 19.22
C ARG A 30 3.49 15.75 17.76
N LEU A 31 4.60 15.95 17.05
CA LEU A 31 4.73 15.53 15.65
C LEU A 31 4.78 13.99 15.54
N VAL A 32 5.51 13.34 16.45
CA VAL A 32 5.56 11.88 16.52
C VAL A 32 4.16 11.30 16.78
N ALA A 33 3.42 11.85 17.73
CA ALA A 33 2.04 11.43 18.03
C ALA A 33 1.08 11.66 16.86
N ILE A 34 1.19 12.81 16.16
CA ILE A 34 0.41 13.08 14.95
C ILE A 34 0.74 12.07 13.86
N GLY A 35 2.02 11.76 13.64
CA GLY A 35 2.47 10.77 12.66
C GLY A 35 1.90 9.37 12.95
N ILE A 36 1.99 8.91 14.21
CA ILE A 36 1.41 7.63 14.64
C ILE A 36 -0.11 7.64 14.46
N GLY A 37 -0.77 8.74 14.82
CA GLY A 37 -2.21 8.91 14.65
C GLY A 37 -2.63 8.78 13.18
N ILE A 38 -1.91 9.44 12.27
CA ILE A 38 -2.13 9.33 10.83
C ILE A 38 -1.87 7.89 10.34
N GLN A 39 -0.78 7.25 10.77
CA GLN A 39 -0.47 5.86 10.39
C GLN A 39 -1.59 4.90 10.77
N VAL A 40 -2.08 4.97 12.01
CA VAL A 40 -3.19 4.13 12.48
C VAL A 40 -4.49 4.47 11.73
N THR A 41 -4.77 5.76 11.53
CA THR A 41 -5.96 6.22 10.82
C THR A 41 -5.99 5.70 9.38
N LEU A 42 -4.89 5.85 8.65
CA LEU A 42 -4.77 5.33 7.29
C LEU A 42 -4.80 3.80 7.25
N ALA A 43 -4.13 3.13 8.18
CA ALA A 43 -4.17 1.67 8.27
C ALA A 43 -5.60 1.15 8.49
N LEU A 44 -6.38 1.80 9.34
CA LEU A 44 -7.79 1.46 9.56
C LEU A 44 -8.64 1.73 8.31
N PHE A 45 -8.44 2.87 7.65
CA PHE A 45 -9.18 3.21 6.43
C PHE A 45 -8.91 2.21 5.30
N ILE A 46 -7.65 1.80 5.11
CA ILE A 46 -7.26 0.87 4.04
C ILE A 46 -7.64 -0.58 4.40
N LEU A 47 -7.27 -1.07 5.59
CA LEU A 47 -7.43 -2.48 5.97
C LEU A 47 -8.86 -2.85 6.37
N LYS A 48 -9.60 -1.91 6.99
CA LYS A 48 -10.95 -2.12 7.53
C LYS A 48 -12.03 -1.36 6.76
N GLY A 49 -11.70 -0.73 5.63
CA GLY A 49 -12.65 0.07 4.83
C GLY A 49 -13.95 -0.65 4.45
N ARG A 50 -13.90 -1.96 4.17
CA ARG A 50 -15.11 -2.77 3.90
C ARG A 50 -15.99 -2.95 5.15
N PHE A 51 -15.37 -3.26 6.29
CA PHE A 51 -16.06 -3.44 7.57
C PHE A 51 -16.65 -2.12 8.11
N MET A 52 -15.98 -1.00 7.81
CA MET A 52 -16.44 0.36 8.15
C MET A 52 -17.64 0.79 7.31
N ALA A 53 -17.67 0.44 6.02
CA ALA A 53 -18.82 0.71 5.15
C ALA A 53 -20.09 -0.01 5.64
N ASP A 54 -19.95 -1.25 6.13
CA ASP A 54 -21.08 -2.04 6.63
C ASP A 54 -21.61 -1.54 7.99
N TYR A 55 -20.75 -0.96 8.84
CA TYR A 55 -21.12 -0.47 10.18
C TYR A 55 -21.54 1.01 10.21
N PHE A 56 -21.07 1.82 9.26
CA PHE A 56 -21.33 3.26 9.23
C PHE A 56 -21.29 3.79 7.79
N ALA A 57 -22.47 4.05 7.21
CA ALA A 57 -22.65 4.43 5.81
C ALA A 57 -21.74 5.58 5.30
N PRO A 58 -21.49 6.68 6.04
CA PRO A 58 -20.65 7.77 5.54
C PRO A 58 -19.14 7.47 5.61
N LEU A 59 -18.70 6.33 6.15
CA LEU A 59 -17.28 5.92 6.19
C LEU A 59 -16.89 4.97 5.04
N GLY A 60 -17.79 4.72 4.09
CA GLY A 60 -17.52 3.90 2.90
C GLY A 60 -16.72 4.58 1.79
N TRP A 61 -16.67 5.92 1.77
CA TRP A 61 -15.99 6.70 0.73
C TRP A 61 -14.52 6.31 0.43
N PRO A 62 -13.69 5.88 1.41
CA PRO A 62 -12.28 5.52 1.14
C PRO A 62 -12.16 4.26 0.29
N LYS A 63 -13.07 3.29 0.49
CA LYS A 63 -13.13 2.06 -0.31
C LYS A 63 -13.44 2.39 -1.77
N ASP A 64 -14.42 3.27 -1.99
CA ASP A 64 -14.86 3.63 -3.34
C ASP A 64 -13.76 4.42 -4.07
N ALA A 65 -13.09 5.34 -3.37
CA ALA A 65 -11.93 6.06 -3.91
C ALA A 65 -10.77 5.12 -4.28
N PHE A 66 -10.44 4.15 -3.43
CA PHE A 66 -9.39 3.17 -3.70
C PHE A 66 -9.75 2.24 -4.87
N SER A 67 -11.02 1.82 -4.96
CA SER A 67 -11.52 1.00 -6.07
C SER A 67 -11.46 1.76 -7.39
N PHE A 68 -11.86 3.04 -7.39
CA PHE A 68 -11.76 3.91 -8.56
C PHE A 68 -10.30 4.04 -9.02
N LEU A 69 -9.39 4.38 -8.10
CA LEU A 69 -7.98 4.53 -8.41
C LEU A 69 -7.35 3.23 -8.94
N SER A 70 -7.69 2.09 -8.34
CA SER A 70 -7.25 0.77 -8.80
C SER A 70 -7.73 0.50 -10.23
N SER A 71 -8.99 0.80 -10.53
CA SER A 71 -9.54 0.61 -11.88
C SER A 71 -8.86 1.51 -12.92
N LEU A 72 -8.50 2.74 -12.55
CA LEU A 72 -7.75 3.66 -13.41
C LEU A 72 -6.34 3.11 -13.69
N PHE A 73 -5.66 2.62 -12.65
CA PHE A 73 -4.32 2.05 -12.79
C PHE A 73 -4.32 0.78 -13.65
N VAL A 74 -5.31 -0.10 -13.48
CA VAL A 74 -5.47 -1.30 -14.31
C VAL A 74 -5.69 -0.92 -15.78
N ARG A 75 -6.54 0.07 -16.07
CA ARG A 75 -6.74 0.54 -17.45
C ARG A 75 -5.46 1.09 -18.09
N LEU A 76 -4.66 1.83 -17.33
CA LEU A 76 -3.36 2.31 -17.81
C LEU A 76 -2.39 1.16 -18.06
N LEU A 77 -2.40 0.15 -17.18
CA LEU A 77 -1.60 -1.06 -17.35
C LEU A 77 -2.03 -1.83 -18.61
N ASP A 78 -3.33 -1.94 -18.88
CA ASP A 78 -3.84 -2.61 -20.08
C ASP A 78 -3.36 -1.91 -21.36
N PHE A 79 -3.41 -0.57 -21.43
CA PHE A 79 -2.83 0.16 -22.56
C PHE A 79 -1.32 -0.06 -22.71
N THR A 80 -0.61 -0.17 -21.58
CA THR A 80 0.83 -0.45 -21.58
C THR A 80 1.11 -1.87 -22.06
N ILE A 81 0.29 -2.85 -21.66
CA ILE A 81 0.39 -4.24 -22.11
C ILE A 81 0.11 -4.33 -23.60
N GLU A 82 -0.92 -3.66 -24.11
CA GLU A 82 -1.22 -3.61 -25.55
C GLU A 82 -0.09 -2.94 -26.35
N GLY A 83 0.47 -1.84 -25.84
CA GLY A 83 1.66 -1.22 -26.44
C GLY A 83 2.89 -2.13 -26.43
N ALA A 84 3.12 -2.86 -25.33
CA ALA A 84 4.21 -3.83 -25.23
C ALA A 84 4.01 -5.01 -26.18
N ARG A 85 2.77 -5.50 -26.35
CA ARG A 85 2.41 -6.54 -27.34
C ARG A 85 2.69 -6.09 -28.77
N PHE A 86 2.47 -4.81 -29.10
CA PHE A 86 2.78 -4.28 -30.43
C PHE A 86 4.30 -4.28 -30.72
N ILE A 87 5.13 -3.93 -29.73
CA ILE A 87 6.59 -3.85 -29.91
C ILE A 87 7.27 -5.22 -29.82
N PHE A 88 6.90 -6.02 -28.82
CA PHE A 88 7.59 -7.27 -28.47
C PHE A 88 6.85 -8.54 -28.90
N GLY A 89 5.62 -8.43 -29.43
CA GLY A 89 4.78 -9.59 -29.72
C GLY A 89 4.14 -10.19 -28.46
N ASP A 90 3.43 -11.30 -28.64
CA ASP A 90 2.68 -11.95 -27.56
C ASP A 90 3.62 -12.65 -26.55
N PRO A 91 3.61 -12.32 -25.24
CA PRO A 91 4.52 -12.94 -24.27
C PRO A 91 4.36 -14.48 -24.15
N PHE A 92 3.20 -15.02 -24.51
CA PHE A 92 2.91 -16.46 -24.46
C PHE A 92 3.23 -17.20 -25.76
N SER A 93 3.47 -16.51 -26.88
CA SER A 93 3.79 -17.18 -28.14
C SER A 93 5.23 -17.69 -28.17
N THR A 94 6.17 -17.00 -27.49
CA THR A 94 7.59 -17.38 -27.49
C THR A 94 7.85 -18.69 -26.73
N THR A 95 7.17 -18.96 -25.62
CA THR A 95 7.32 -20.22 -24.87
C THR A 95 6.72 -21.41 -25.62
N THR A 96 5.60 -21.19 -26.30
CA THR A 96 4.92 -22.25 -27.07
C THR A 96 5.69 -22.58 -28.36
N ALA A 97 6.31 -21.59 -29.00
CA ALA A 97 7.15 -21.78 -30.18
C ALA A 97 8.45 -22.55 -29.88
N PHE A 98 9.05 -22.37 -28.69
CA PHE A 98 10.26 -23.10 -28.30
C PHE A 98 9.97 -24.58 -27.97
N PHE A 99 8.79 -24.88 -27.42
CA PHE A 99 8.33 -26.24 -27.14
C PHE A 99 7.79 -26.98 -28.38
N SER A 100 7.33 -26.27 -29.41
CA SER A 100 6.89 -26.89 -30.68
C SER A 100 8.04 -27.22 -31.64
N LEU A 101 9.26 -26.78 -31.32
CA LEU A 101 10.48 -27.03 -32.09
C LEU A 101 11.39 -28.10 -31.45
N LEU A 102 10.94 -28.76 -30.37
CA LEU A 102 11.62 -29.84 -29.64
C LEU A 102 10.74 -31.09 -29.65
#